data_AF-A0A8S3CFI8-F1
#
_entry.id   AF-A0A8S3CFI8-F1
#
_cell.length_a   1.000
_cell.length_b   1.000
_cell.length_c   1.000
_cell.angle_alpha   90.00
_cell.angle_beta   90.00
_cell.angle_gamma   90.00
#
_symmetry.space_group_name_H-M   'P 1'
#
loop_
_entity.id
_entity.type
_entity.pdbx_description
1 polymer ?
#
loop_
_entity_poly.entity_id
_entity_poly.type
_entity_poly.pdbx_seq_one_letter_code
_entity_poly.pdbx_strand_id
1 'polypeptide(L)'
;MQRHENDQQQRQRERNRSNNYQSSNKRFKSATDRSRPVPVWTSSSQVQLGSYTNNKSQATEKCDYNEEEDNDPNDNVRLWEEGWRERYYKKKFNIKKKHVENFRTQIAQHYTRGLCWVLQYYYQGVPAWDWYFPYHYAPFASDFLHLNDVPVLFDNTTKPFKPLEQLMSVFPSQSRNVLPSEWQLLMTEKESPIIDFYPLNFGIDLNGKRYEWQGVALLPFVDEQRLHRTLAQVYSRLTDEERKRNKRDYSRLYIHSSNSCYDCLKQSCVQGKNKIRRKQPLFIPTTLSGGMAGRIWSDDGDKIKLIGEKIIAPLPNCEDILDNQVISVKYRDLAFDDNYRFEAKLLENVSIPNAILKPQNYDATIPYRLQYQRDLSRKRIHNADNVFN
;
A
#
# COMPACT_ATOMS: atom_id res chain seq x y z
N MET A 1 5.92 -36.99 -49.24
CA MET A 1 6.88 -37.38 -48.18
C MET A 1 6.96 -36.36 -47.05
N GLN A 2 7.17 -35.07 -47.30
CA GLN A 2 7.27 -34.04 -46.23
C GLN A 2 6.04 -33.86 -45.30
N ARG A 3 4.81 -34.11 -45.78
CA ARG A 3 3.62 -34.07 -44.89
C ARG A 3 3.56 -35.24 -43.91
N HIS A 4 4.13 -36.39 -44.27
CA HIS A 4 4.10 -37.58 -43.42
C HIS A 4 5.16 -37.51 -42.31
N GLU A 5 6.30 -36.87 -42.58
CA GLU A 5 7.34 -36.58 -41.56
C GLU A 5 6.88 -35.55 -40.54
N ASN A 6 6.14 -34.51 -40.97
CA ASN A 6 5.58 -33.51 -40.04
C ASN A 6 4.55 -34.12 -39.08
N ASP A 7 3.65 -34.99 -39.57
CA ASP A 7 2.67 -35.66 -38.71
C ASP A 7 3.32 -36.66 -37.73
N GLN A 8 4.42 -37.31 -38.11
CA GLN A 8 5.16 -38.18 -37.20
C GLN A 8 5.90 -37.37 -36.12
N GLN A 9 6.50 -36.23 -36.48
CA GLN A 9 7.13 -35.33 -35.50
C GLN A 9 6.12 -34.71 -34.51
N GLN A 10 4.90 -34.39 -34.97
CA GLN A 10 3.86 -33.84 -34.12
C GLN A 10 3.33 -34.87 -33.11
N ARG A 11 3.09 -36.12 -33.55
CA ARG A 11 2.71 -37.24 -32.67
C ARG A 11 3.80 -37.60 -31.67
N GLN A 12 5.08 -37.48 -32.05
CA GLN A 12 6.21 -37.71 -31.14
C GLN A 12 6.31 -36.61 -30.07
N ARG A 13 6.02 -35.34 -30.43
CA ARG A 13 5.97 -34.21 -29.49
C ARG A 13 4.82 -34.31 -28.49
N GLU A 14 3.66 -34.81 -28.92
CA GLU A 14 2.51 -35.05 -28.04
C GLU A 14 2.77 -36.20 -27.06
N ARG A 15 3.33 -37.33 -27.52
CA ARG A 15 3.77 -38.44 -26.64
C ARG A 15 4.79 -37.99 -25.59
N ASN A 16 5.74 -37.14 -25.98
CA ASN A 16 6.75 -36.61 -25.05
C ASN A 16 6.16 -35.64 -24.03
N ARG A 17 5.13 -34.86 -24.38
CA ARG A 17 4.39 -34.01 -23.42
C ARG A 17 3.57 -34.82 -22.41
N SER A 18 2.89 -35.87 -22.86
CA SER A 18 2.11 -36.76 -21.97
C SER A 18 3.01 -37.53 -21.00
N ASN A 19 4.18 -38.00 -21.46
CA ASN A 19 5.15 -38.68 -20.59
C ASN A 19 5.79 -37.75 -19.55
N ASN A 20 6.01 -36.47 -19.88
CA ASN A 20 6.53 -35.49 -18.92
C ASN A 20 5.50 -35.14 -17.83
N TYR A 21 4.21 -35.09 -18.16
CA TYR A 21 3.12 -34.89 -17.19
C TYR A 21 2.95 -36.09 -16.23
N GLN A 22 3.18 -37.32 -16.69
CA GLN A 22 3.16 -38.51 -15.83
C GLN A 22 4.41 -38.67 -14.95
N SER A 23 5.56 -38.13 -15.39
CA SER A 23 6.82 -38.16 -14.64
C SER A 23 6.86 -37.15 -13.50
N SER A 24 6.30 -35.95 -13.70
CA SER A 24 6.22 -34.91 -12.66
C SER A 24 5.31 -35.31 -11.49
N ASN A 25 4.23 -36.07 -11.75
CA ASN A 25 3.32 -36.58 -10.71
C ASN A 25 3.87 -37.78 -9.90
N LYS A 26 4.93 -38.45 -10.37
CA LYS A 26 5.56 -39.56 -9.62
C LYS A 26 6.67 -39.10 -8.67
N ARG A 27 7.13 -37.86 -8.76
CA ARG A 27 8.30 -37.37 -7.99
C ARG A 27 7.97 -36.75 -6.62
N PHE A 28 6.70 -36.72 -6.22
CA PHE A 28 6.25 -36.17 -4.92
C PHE A 28 5.80 -37.21 -3.88
N LYS A 29 6.06 -38.51 -4.12
CA LYS A 29 5.75 -39.59 -3.15
C LYS A 29 6.99 -40.44 -2.85
N SER A 30 7.98 -39.88 -2.15
CA SER A 30 8.94 -40.65 -1.34
C SER A 30 9.96 -39.71 -0.67
N ALA A 31 9.78 -39.43 0.62
CA ALA A 31 10.86 -39.21 1.59
C ALA A 31 10.26 -38.80 2.96
N THR A 32 9.92 -39.80 3.76
CA THR A 32 9.85 -39.67 5.22
C THR A 32 11.13 -40.27 5.78
N ASP A 33 11.95 -39.48 6.48
CA ASP A 33 12.76 -40.02 7.57
C ASP A 33 13.00 -38.94 8.66
N ARG A 34 12.92 -39.39 9.91
CA ARG A 34 12.79 -38.64 11.15
C ARG A 34 14.17 -38.22 11.67
N SER A 35 14.23 -37.10 12.39
CA SER A 35 14.77 -36.98 13.77
C SER A 35 15.37 -35.59 14.06
N ARG A 36 14.77 -34.85 15.02
CA ARG A 36 15.43 -34.12 16.15
C ARG A 36 14.42 -33.23 16.91
N PRO A 37 14.66 -32.97 18.22
CA PRO A 37 13.63 -32.66 19.20
C PRO A 37 13.32 -31.17 19.33
N VAL A 38 12.10 -30.85 19.78
CA VAL A 38 11.63 -29.49 20.10
C VAL A 38 11.69 -29.28 21.63
N PRO A 39 12.21 -28.16 22.17
CA PRO A 39 12.25 -27.93 23.60
C PRO A 39 10.89 -27.49 24.15
N VAL A 40 10.50 -28.10 25.28
CA VAL A 40 9.37 -27.70 26.12
C VAL A 40 9.78 -26.50 26.96
N TRP A 41 9.02 -25.41 26.86
CA TRP A 41 9.05 -24.32 27.84
C TRP A 41 7.86 -24.47 28.77
N THR A 42 8.15 -24.75 30.04
CA THR A 42 7.20 -24.71 31.14
C THR A 42 6.95 -23.27 31.56
N SER A 43 5.68 -22.86 31.62
CA SER A 43 5.22 -21.68 32.35
C SER A 43 4.19 -22.14 33.37
N SER A 44 4.56 -21.99 34.63
CA SER A 44 3.74 -22.23 35.81
C SER A 44 2.73 -21.09 35.96
N SER A 45 1.45 -21.41 36.12
CA SER A 45 0.51 -20.66 36.98
C SER A 45 -0.74 -21.49 37.24
N GLN A 46 -0.95 -21.77 38.52
CA GLN A 46 -2.07 -22.51 39.08
C GLN A 46 -3.37 -21.73 38.91
N VAL A 47 -4.41 -22.37 38.36
CA VAL A 47 -5.79 -22.14 38.79
C VAL A 47 -6.51 -23.48 38.80
N GLN A 48 -7.05 -23.81 39.98
CA GLN A 48 -7.82 -25.01 40.30
C GLN A 48 -9.11 -25.07 39.46
N LEU A 49 -9.44 -26.26 38.95
CA LEU A 49 -10.84 -26.62 38.71
C LEU A 49 -11.07 -28.12 38.94
N GLY A 50 -11.93 -28.42 39.91
CA GLY A 50 -12.94 -29.48 39.87
C GLY A 50 -12.51 -30.91 39.53
N SER A 51 -12.36 -31.71 40.59
CA SER A 51 -12.43 -33.18 40.57
C SER A 51 -13.68 -33.71 39.85
N TYR A 52 -13.54 -34.53 38.81
CA TYR A 52 -14.49 -35.60 38.51
C TYR A 52 -13.76 -36.82 37.94
N THR A 53 -14.31 -37.98 38.27
CA THR A 53 -13.70 -39.30 38.35
C THR A 53 -13.36 -39.95 37.03
N ASN A 54 -12.27 -40.71 37.08
CA ASN A 54 -11.85 -41.80 36.19
C ASN A 54 -13.02 -42.69 35.75
N ASN A 55 -13.09 -43.00 34.45
CA ASN A 55 -13.44 -44.34 33.98
C ASN A 55 -12.71 -44.63 32.67
N LYS A 56 -11.76 -45.56 32.75
CA LYS A 56 -11.08 -46.19 31.62
C LYS A 56 -12.04 -47.19 30.97
N SER A 57 -12.22 -47.08 29.66
CA SER A 57 -12.58 -48.21 28.80
C SER A 57 -11.75 -48.12 27.53
N GLN A 58 -10.79 -49.04 27.41
CA GLN A 58 -10.03 -49.30 26.20
C GLN A 58 -10.96 -49.93 25.14
N ALA A 59 -10.99 -49.38 23.93
CA ALA A 59 -11.44 -50.11 22.75
C ALA A 59 -10.82 -49.51 21.47
N THR A 60 -9.75 -50.16 21.02
CA THR A 60 -9.32 -50.37 19.62
C THR A 60 -9.34 -49.20 18.64
N GLU A 61 -8.14 -48.73 18.31
CA GLU A 61 -7.80 -48.00 17.09
C GLU A 61 -8.29 -48.74 15.84
N LYS A 62 -9.19 -48.10 15.09
CA LYS A 62 -9.29 -48.25 13.64
C LYS A 62 -8.91 -46.91 13.03
N CYS A 63 -7.81 -46.89 12.30
CA CYS A 63 -7.41 -45.76 11.48
C CYS A 63 -8.40 -45.64 10.30
N ASP A 64 -9.43 -44.83 10.46
CA ASP A 64 -10.16 -44.28 9.33
C ASP A 64 -9.28 -43.18 8.74
N TYR A 65 -8.64 -43.47 7.60
CA TYR A 65 -8.21 -42.41 6.69
C TYR A 65 -9.47 -41.81 6.09
N ASN A 66 -10.13 -40.91 6.84
CA ASN A 66 -10.98 -39.92 6.21
C ASN A 66 -10.03 -39.07 5.36
N GLU A 67 -10.12 -39.27 4.04
CA GLU A 67 -9.78 -38.21 3.09
C GLU A 67 -10.57 -36.99 3.56
N GLU A 68 -9.91 -36.07 4.27
CA GLU A 68 -10.42 -34.72 4.41
C GLU A 68 -10.57 -34.22 2.97
N GLU A 69 -11.78 -34.34 2.42
CA GLU A 69 -12.19 -33.55 1.27
C GLU A 69 -11.73 -32.14 1.60
N ASP A 70 -10.73 -31.66 0.83
CA ASP A 70 -10.41 -30.25 0.71
C ASP A 70 -11.76 -29.58 0.46
N ASN A 71 -12.40 -29.11 1.53
CA ASN A 71 -13.60 -28.29 1.48
C ASN A 71 -13.13 -26.92 1.01
N ASP A 72 -12.64 -26.88 -0.23
CA ASP A 72 -12.39 -25.65 -0.95
C ASP A 72 -13.75 -24.92 -0.95
N PRO A 73 -13.85 -23.73 -0.33
CA PRO A 73 -15.11 -23.02 -0.20
C PRO A 73 -15.77 -22.94 -1.58
N ASN A 74 -16.91 -23.64 -1.73
CA ASN A 74 -17.58 -23.90 -3.00
C ASN A 74 -17.58 -22.65 -3.90
N ASP A 75 -16.68 -22.60 -4.89
CA ASP A 75 -16.57 -21.47 -5.81
C ASP A 75 -17.81 -21.44 -6.69
N ASN A 76 -18.76 -20.60 -6.31
CA ASN A 76 -20.04 -20.45 -6.98
C ASN A 76 -19.92 -19.76 -8.35
N VAL A 77 -18.76 -19.18 -8.69
CA VAL A 77 -18.54 -18.55 -9.99
C VAL A 77 -18.18 -19.61 -11.03
N ARG A 78 -17.36 -20.61 -10.66
CA ARG A 78 -16.92 -21.71 -11.53
C ARG A 78 -16.41 -21.20 -12.86
N LEU A 79 -15.26 -20.51 -12.83
CA LEU A 79 -14.66 -19.90 -14.03
C LEU A 79 -14.31 -20.91 -15.14
N TRP A 80 -14.28 -22.21 -14.80
CA TRP A 80 -14.00 -23.32 -15.73
C TRP A 80 -15.26 -23.89 -16.43
N GLU A 81 -16.47 -23.47 -16.05
CA GLU A 81 -17.73 -23.98 -16.63
C GLU A 81 -18.41 -22.92 -17.51
N GLU A 82 -19.12 -23.33 -18.57
CA GLU A 82 -19.93 -22.42 -19.39
C GLU A 82 -20.90 -21.58 -18.54
N GLY A 83 -21.16 -20.34 -18.95
CA GLY A 83 -21.97 -19.39 -18.18
C GLY A 83 -21.26 -18.75 -16.98
N TRP A 84 -19.94 -18.89 -16.87
CA TRP A 84 -19.12 -18.29 -15.81
C TRP A 84 -19.24 -16.77 -15.75
N ARG A 85 -19.40 -16.12 -16.91
CA ARG A 85 -19.46 -14.66 -17.01
C ARG A 85 -20.71 -14.13 -16.32
N GLU A 86 -21.87 -14.71 -16.61
CA GLU A 86 -23.14 -14.34 -15.99
C GLU A 86 -23.13 -14.64 -14.49
N ARG A 87 -22.56 -15.79 -14.08
CA ARG A 87 -22.41 -16.14 -12.66
C ARG A 87 -21.53 -15.14 -11.92
N TYR A 88 -20.38 -14.76 -12.51
CA TYR A 88 -19.47 -13.77 -11.93
C TYR A 88 -20.18 -12.43 -11.71
N TYR A 89 -20.76 -11.85 -12.76
CA TYR A 89 -21.39 -10.53 -12.66
C TYR A 89 -22.60 -10.53 -11.71
N LYS A 90 -23.40 -11.59 -11.73
CA LYS A 90 -24.52 -11.75 -10.81
C LYS A 90 -24.05 -11.87 -9.36
N LYS A 91 -23.02 -12.68 -9.08
CA LYS A 91 -22.57 -12.95 -7.71
C LYS A 91 -21.77 -11.80 -7.11
N LYS A 92 -20.83 -11.24 -7.88
CA LYS A 92 -19.84 -10.26 -7.39
C LYS A 92 -20.38 -8.82 -7.38
N PHE A 93 -21.33 -8.51 -8.26
CA PHE A 93 -21.90 -7.15 -8.40
C PHE A 93 -23.40 -7.10 -8.13
N ASN A 94 -24.05 -8.22 -7.81
CA ASN A 94 -25.49 -8.32 -7.56
C ASN A 94 -26.35 -7.78 -8.74
N ILE A 95 -25.88 -7.96 -9.97
CA ILE A 95 -26.56 -7.45 -11.19
C ILE A 95 -27.54 -8.49 -11.76
N LYS A 96 -28.74 -8.05 -12.13
CA LYS A 96 -29.74 -8.87 -12.82
C LYS A 96 -29.34 -9.05 -14.30
N LYS A 97 -29.60 -10.24 -14.88
CA LYS A 97 -29.22 -10.63 -16.26
C LYS A 97 -29.48 -9.56 -17.32
N LYS A 98 -30.64 -8.88 -17.27
CA LYS A 98 -31.04 -7.83 -18.22
C LYS A 98 -30.15 -6.59 -18.27
N HIS A 99 -29.28 -6.37 -17.28
CA HIS A 99 -28.43 -5.18 -17.19
C HIS A 99 -26.93 -5.50 -17.33
N VAL A 100 -26.57 -6.77 -17.53
CA VAL A 100 -25.17 -7.22 -17.51
C VAL A 100 -24.34 -6.56 -18.61
N GLU A 101 -24.85 -6.45 -19.84
CA GLU A 101 -24.09 -5.85 -20.96
C GLU A 101 -23.73 -4.38 -20.72
N ASN A 102 -24.70 -3.53 -20.40
CA ASN A 102 -24.43 -2.12 -20.12
C ASN A 102 -23.51 -1.94 -18.91
N PHE A 103 -23.71 -2.76 -17.86
CA PHE A 103 -22.88 -2.73 -16.68
C PHE A 103 -21.43 -3.12 -16.99
N ARG A 104 -21.21 -4.16 -17.80
CA ARG A 104 -19.87 -4.61 -18.26
C ARG A 104 -19.11 -3.48 -18.94
N THR A 105 -19.76 -2.78 -19.85
CA THR A 105 -19.18 -1.60 -20.51
C THR A 105 -18.84 -0.52 -19.49
N GLN A 106 -19.78 -0.16 -18.60
CA GLN A 106 -19.55 0.87 -17.58
C GLN A 106 -18.36 0.55 -16.68
N ILE A 107 -18.27 -0.67 -16.15
CA ILE A 107 -17.16 -1.05 -15.26
C ILE A 107 -15.82 -1.06 -16.01
N ALA A 108 -15.80 -1.50 -17.27
CA ALA A 108 -14.60 -1.47 -18.11
C ALA A 108 -14.13 -0.03 -18.37
N GLN A 109 -15.06 0.91 -18.58
CA GLN A 109 -14.76 2.33 -18.71
C GLN A 109 -14.16 2.90 -17.40
N HIS A 110 -14.76 2.59 -16.24
CA HIS A 110 -14.20 2.99 -14.93
C HIS A 110 -12.80 2.40 -14.69
N TYR A 111 -12.60 1.14 -15.04
CA TYR A 111 -11.30 0.48 -14.88
C TYR A 111 -10.24 1.12 -15.80
N THR A 112 -10.61 1.42 -17.05
CA THR A 112 -9.75 2.10 -18.03
C THR A 112 -9.36 3.49 -17.54
N ARG A 113 -10.33 4.26 -17.02
CA ARG A 113 -10.04 5.55 -16.39
C ARG A 113 -9.07 5.39 -15.22
N GLY A 114 -9.20 4.34 -14.42
CA GLY A 114 -8.24 4.03 -13.35
C GLY A 114 -6.83 3.72 -13.82
N LEU A 115 -6.68 2.98 -14.91
CA LEU A 115 -5.36 2.75 -15.52
C LEU A 115 -4.72 4.06 -15.97
N CYS A 116 -5.50 4.97 -16.57
CA CYS A 116 -5.02 6.30 -16.95
C CYS A 116 -4.68 7.15 -15.73
N TRP A 117 -5.50 7.11 -14.66
CA TRP A 117 -5.22 7.80 -13.40
C TRP A 117 -3.88 7.35 -12.82
N VAL A 118 -3.64 6.03 -12.74
CA VAL A 118 -2.39 5.45 -12.23
C VAL A 118 -1.22 5.87 -13.11
N LEU A 119 -1.33 5.77 -14.43
CA LEU A 119 -0.24 6.15 -15.32
C LEU A 119 0.13 7.64 -15.17
N GLN A 120 -0.88 8.53 -15.08
CA GLN A 120 -0.65 9.95 -14.82
C GLN A 120 -0.04 10.18 -13.44
N TYR A 121 -0.51 9.49 -12.40
CA TYR A 121 0.05 9.56 -11.05
C TYR A 121 1.56 9.32 -11.02
N TYR A 122 2.04 8.29 -11.72
CA TYR A 122 3.46 7.97 -11.75
C TYR A 122 4.31 8.94 -12.59
N TYR A 123 3.81 9.44 -13.72
CA TYR A 123 4.60 10.24 -14.65
C TYR A 123 4.44 11.75 -14.50
N GLN A 124 3.29 12.21 -14.02
CA GLN A 124 2.91 13.64 -13.97
C GLN A 124 2.43 14.09 -12.58
N GLY A 125 2.24 13.16 -11.64
CA GLY A 125 1.65 13.46 -10.33
C GLY A 125 0.14 13.23 -10.29
N VAL A 126 -0.48 13.47 -9.13
CA VAL A 126 -1.88 13.12 -8.86
C VAL A 126 -2.83 13.92 -9.76
N PRO A 127 -3.60 13.28 -10.67
CA PRO A 127 -4.46 14.00 -11.60
C PRO A 127 -5.81 14.41 -10.99
N ALA A 128 -6.31 13.64 -10.01
CA ALA A 128 -7.51 13.96 -9.23
C ALA A 128 -7.45 13.25 -7.88
N TRP A 129 -7.70 13.96 -6.79
CA TRP A 129 -7.66 13.42 -5.41
C TRP A 129 -8.94 12.71 -4.98
N ASP A 130 -10.07 13.05 -5.62
CA ASP A 130 -11.41 12.52 -5.35
C ASP A 130 -11.76 11.27 -6.18
N TRP A 131 -10.97 10.97 -7.22
CA TRP A 131 -11.23 9.84 -8.10
C TRP A 131 -10.90 8.51 -7.41
N TYR A 132 -11.83 7.56 -7.51
CA TYR A 132 -11.64 6.18 -7.09
C TYR A 132 -12.34 5.20 -8.04
N PHE A 133 -11.97 3.92 -7.97
CA PHE A 133 -12.68 2.85 -8.68
C PHE A 133 -13.84 2.34 -7.81
N PRO A 134 -15.12 2.57 -8.19
CA PRO A 134 -16.26 2.38 -7.31
C PRO A 134 -16.79 0.93 -7.28
N TYR A 135 -15.89 -0.04 -7.41
CA TYR A 135 -16.23 -1.45 -7.37
C TYR A 135 -15.15 -2.28 -6.66
N HIS A 136 -15.57 -3.35 -6.00
CA HIS A 136 -14.66 -4.27 -5.30
C HIS A 136 -13.93 -5.24 -6.23
N TYR A 137 -14.43 -5.45 -7.44
CA TYR A 137 -13.94 -6.45 -8.38
C TYR A 137 -13.69 -5.84 -9.76
N ALA A 138 -12.73 -6.40 -10.49
CA ALA A 138 -12.40 -5.99 -11.85
C ALA A 138 -13.38 -6.60 -12.87
N PRO A 139 -13.54 -6.00 -14.06
CA PRO A 139 -14.17 -6.67 -15.19
C PRO A 139 -13.21 -7.70 -15.83
N PHE A 140 -13.73 -8.52 -16.73
CA PHE A 140 -12.88 -9.41 -17.53
C PHE A 140 -12.20 -8.65 -18.66
N ALA A 141 -11.04 -9.12 -19.10
CA ALA A 141 -10.33 -8.56 -20.25
C ALA A 141 -11.20 -8.48 -21.52
N SER A 142 -12.12 -9.43 -21.71
CA SER A 142 -13.07 -9.45 -22.83
C SER A 142 -14.12 -8.33 -22.80
N ASP A 143 -14.25 -7.61 -21.68
CA ASP A 143 -15.22 -6.53 -21.50
C ASP A 143 -14.65 -5.16 -21.89
N PHE A 144 -13.35 -5.08 -22.13
CA PHE A 144 -12.64 -3.86 -22.56
C PHE A 144 -12.84 -3.61 -24.06
N LEU A 145 -14.08 -3.31 -24.43
CA LEU A 145 -14.47 -2.91 -25.77
C LEU A 145 -14.52 -1.38 -25.85
N HIS A 146 -14.25 -0.81 -27.04
CA HIS A 146 -14.40 0.63 -27.30
C HIS A 146 -13.59 1.54 -26.37
N LEU A 147 -12.36 1.15 -26.02
CA LEU A 147 -11.52 1.91 -25.07
C LEU A 147 -11.15 3.32 -25.54
N ASN A 148 -11.10 3.54 -26.86
CA ASN A 148 -10.81 4.85 -27.44
C ASN A 148 -11.91 5.88 -27.13
N ASP A 149 -13.12 5.42 -26.81
CA ASP A 149 -14.28 6.27 -26.56
C ASP A 149 -14.41 6.65 -25.07
N VAL A 150 -13.52 6.16 -24.20
CA VAL A 150 -13.57 6.43 -22.76
C VAL A 150 -13.09 7.85 -22.47
N PRO A 151 -13.94 8.74 -21.94
CA PRO A 151 -13.51 10.09 -21.59
C PRO A 151 -12.58 10.04 -20.37
N VAL A 152 -11.30 10.32 -20.59
CA VAL A 152 -10.31 10.46 -19.51
C VAL A 152 -10.20 11.92 -19.12
N LEU A 153 -11.17 12.37 -18.33
CA LEU A 153 -11.19 13.72 -17.76
C LEU A 153 -11.03 13.61 -16.24
N PHE A 154 -10.04 14.30 -15.68
CA PHE A 154 -9.83 14.41 -14.24
C PHE A 154 -9.91 15.88 -13.85
N ASP A 155 -10.57 16.16 -12.73
CA ASP A 155 -10.61 17.50 -12.17
C ASP A 155 -9.33 17.74 -11.36
N ASN A 156 -8.40 18.48 -11.97
CA ASN A 156 -7.13 18.84 -11.36
C ASN A 156 -7.26 19.91 -10.26
N THR A 157 -8.46 20.44 -10.03
CA THR A 157 -8.74 21.41 -8.95
C THR A 157 -9.05 20.73 -7.60
N THR A 158 -9.26 19.42 -7.63
CA THR A 158 -9.50 18.58 -6.45
C THR A 158 -8.31 18.63 -5.49
N LYS A 159 -8.60 18.45 -4.20
CA LYS A 159 -7.61 18.64 -3.12
C LYS A 159 -7.56 17.40 -2.23
N PRO A 160 -6.39 17.12 -1.63
CA PRO A 160 -6.31 16.08 -0.61
C PRO A 160 -7.21 16.41 0.57
N PHE A 161 -7.80 15.38 1.17
CA PHE A 161 -8.52 15.49 2.43
C PHE A 161 -7.60 16.10 3.50
N LYS A 162 -8.19 16.80 4.46
CA LYS A 162 -7.43 17.19 5.65
C LYS A 162 -7.13 15.94 6.50
N PRO A 163 -6.06 15.96 7.31
CA PRO A 163 -5.64 14.78 8.06
C PRO A 163 -6.75 14.11 8.87
N LEU A 164 -7.60 14.87 9.56
CA LEU A 164 -8.69 14.30 10.36
C LEU A 164 -9.84 13.77 9.50
N GLU A 165 -10.13 14.42 8.37
CA GLU A 165 -11.16 13.95 7.42
C GLU A 165 -10.74 12.61 6.81
N GLN A 166 -9.45 12.47 6.47
CA GLN A 166 -8.87 11.21 6.01
C GLN A 166 -8.96 10.14 7.10
N LEU A 167 -8.65 10.46 8.36
CA LEU A 167 -8.79 9.49 9.45
C LEU A 167 -10.24 9.00 9.59
N MET A 168 -11.22 9.90 9.45
CA MET A 168 -12.64 9.51 9.44
C MET A 168 -13.00 8.62 8.25
N SER A 169 -12.34 8.75 7.09
CA SER A 169 -12.65 7.93 5.92
C SER A 169 -11.92 6.58 5.90
N VAL A 170 -10.82 6.42 6.65
CA VAL A 170 -9.98 5.21 6.60
C VAL A 170 -10.00 4.36 7.86
N PHE A 171 -10.30 4.94 9.04
CA PHE A 171 -10.24 4.18 10.29
C PHE A 171 -11.55 3.48 10.61
N PRO A 172 -11.49 2.26 11.19
CA PRO A 172 -12.64 1.63 11.78
C PRO A 172 -12.96 2.25 13.15
N SER A 173 -14.19 2.08 13.64
CA SER A 173 -14.65 2.68 14.91
C SER A 173 -13.84 2.23 16.13
N GLN A 174 -13.22 1.04 16.09
CA GLN A 174 -12.33 0.52 17.13
C GLN A 174 -11.05 1.37 17.30
N SER A 175 -10.64 2.10 16.27
CA SER A 175 -9.45 2.97 16.29
C SER A 175 -9.79 4.44 16.53
N ARG A 176 -11.02 4.76 16.98
CA ARG A 176 -11.50 6.14 17.16
C ARG A 176 -10.63 7.00 18.09
N ASN A 177 -9.87 6.41 19.01
CA ASN A 177 -9.07 7.13 20.01
C ASN A 177 -8.04 8.12 19.43
N VAL A 178 -7.69 8.02 18.13
CA VAL A 178 -6.78 8.97 17.46
C VAL A 178 -7.48 10.26 16.96
N LEU A 179 -8.81 10.28 17.00
CA LEU A 179 -9.65 11.38 16.54
C LEU A 179 -10.07 12.28 17.72
N PRO A 180 -10.46 13.54 17.45
CA PRO A 180 -11.10 14.40 18.44
C PRO A 180 -12.30 13.74 19.09
N SER A 181 -12.47 13.87 20.41
CA SER A 181 -13.52 13.17 21.18
C SER A 181 -14.93 13.33 20.56
N GLU A 182 -15.27 14.53 20.08
CA GLU A 182 -16.55 14.81 19.43
C GLU A 182 -16.73 14.05 18.11
N TRP A 183 -15.65 13.82 17.37
CA TRP A 183 -15.69 13.10 16.09
C TRP A 183 -15.76 11.59 16.32
N GLN A 184 -15.24 11.09 17.44
CA GLN A 184 -15.32 9.68 17.82
C GLN A 184 -16.78 9.21 17.93
N LEU A 185 -17.67 10.08 18.42
CA LEU A 185 -19.10 9.80 18.55
C LEU A 185 -19.75 9.53 17.18
N LEU A 186 -19.29 10.20 16.11
CA LEU A 186 -19.81 9.99 14.77
C LEU A 186 -19.54 8.58 14.22
N MET A 187 -18.59 7.85 14.79
CA MET A 187 -18.25 6.48 14.40
C MET A 187 -19.00 5.42 15.20
N THR A 188 -19.67 5.79 16.30
CA THR A 188 -20.25 4.82 17.25
C THR A 188 -21.71 5.06 17.59
N GLU A 189 -22.18 6.30 17.55
CA GLU A 189 -23.57 6.62 17.84
C GLU A 189 -24.48 6.19 16.69
N LYS A 190 -25.57 5.48 17.03
CA LYS A 190 -26.53 4.98 16.04
C LYS A 190 -27.23 6.09 15.27
N GLU A 191 -27.37 7.26 15.89
CA GLU A 191 -27.98 8.45 15.29
C GLU A 191 -27.00 9.23 14.39
N SER A 192 -25.74 8.80 14.28
CA SER A 192 -24.77 9.46 13.42
C SER A 192 -25.19 9.36 11.94
N PRO A 193 -25.21 10.47 11.17
CA PRO A 193 -25.58 10.46 9.76
C PRO A 193 -24.64 9.65 8.84
N ILE A 194 -23.52 9.17 9.38
CA ILE A 194 -22.47 8.43 8.68
C ILE A 194 -22.15 7.10 9.39
N ILE A 195 -23.01 6.64 10.30
CA ILE A 195 -22.76 5.40 11.06
C ILE A 195 -22.61 4.17 10.16
N ASP A 196 -23.26 4.18 8.99
CA ASP A 196 -23.22 3.12 8.01
C ASP A 196 -21.85 2.97 7.32
N PHE A 197 -20.94 3.94 7.46
CA PHE A 197 -19.55 3.80 7.02
C PHE A 197 -18.72 2.88 7.93
N TYR A 198 -19.17 2.61 9.16
CA TYR A 198 -18.39 1.92 10.18
C TYR A 198 -19.05 0.61 10.65
N PRO A 199 -19.24 -0.38 9.75
CA PRO A 199 -19.81 -1.66 10.15
C PRO A 199 -18.91 -2.39 11.15
N LEU A 200 -19.49 -2.96 12.21
CA LEU A 200 -18.75 -3.78 13.17
C LEU A 200 -18.26 -5.10 12.57
N ASN A 201 -19.04 -5.66 11.63
CA ASN A 201 -18.73 -6.89 10.91
C ASN A 201 -18.91 -6.64 9.42
N PHE A 202 -17.98 -7.13 8.61
CA PHE A 202 -18.04 -7.06 7.15
C PHE A 202 -17.60 -8.39 6.55
N GLY A 203 -18.04 -8.68 5.32
CA GLY A 203 -17.68 -9.92 4.64
C GLY A 203 -16.28 -9.83 4.03
N ILE A 204 -15.54 -10.94 4.07
CA ILE A 204 -14.31 -11.13 3.30
C ILE A 204 -14.60 -12.18 2.22
N ASP A 205 -14.48 -11.80 0.96
CA ASP A 205 -14.59 -12.73 -0.17
C ASP A 205 -13.20 -13.21 -0.59
N LEU A 206 -12.88 -14.47 -0.30
CA LEU A 206 -11.60 -15.07 -0.67
C LEU A 206 -11.34 -15.05 -2.18
N ASN A 207 -12.38 -15.04 -3.01
CA ASN A 207 -12.27 -14.91 -4.47
C ASN A 207 -11.24 -15.86 -5.11
N GLY A 208 -11.24 -17.13 -4.69
CA GLY A 208 -10.31 -18.16 -5.15
C GLY A 208 -8.89 -18.06 -4.55
N LYS A 209 -8.71 -17.28 -3.48
CA LYS A 209 -7.47 -17.18 -2.72
C LYS A 209 -7.50 -18.04 -1.47
N ARG A 210 -6.31 -18.42 -1.00
CA ARG A 210 -6.15 -19.34 0.13
C ARG A 210 -6.28 -18.65 1.49
N TYR A 211 -5.83 -17.40 1.59
CA TYR A 211 -5.75 -16.71 2.88
C TYR A 211 -6.62 -15.46 2.89
N GLU A 212 -7.22 -15.14 4.04
CA GLU A 212 -8.14 -14.00 4.21
C GLU A 212 -7.52 -12.65 3.83
N TRP A 213 -6.22 -12.44 4.10
CA TRP A 213 -5.50 -11.22 3.74
C TRP A 213 -5.32 -11.04 2.22
N GLN A 214 -5.56 -12.09 1.43
CA GLN A 214 -5.62 -12.04 -0.03
C GLN A 214 -7.04 -11.80 -0.55
N GLY A 215 -8.04 -11.97 0.31
CA GLY A 215 -9.44 -11.78 0.00
C GLY A 215 -9.82 -10.30 -0.13
N VAL A 216 -11.04 -10.08 -0.60
CA VAL A 216 -11.61 -8.75 -0.80
C VAL A 216 -12.49 -8.41 0.39
N ALA A 217 -12.14 -7.36 1.12
CA ALA A 217 -12.98 -6.80 2.18
C ALA A 217 -14.18 -6.06 1.56
N LEU A 218 -15.39 -6.50 1.87
CA LEU A 218 -16.63 -5.92 1.35
C LEU A 218 -17.12 -4.82 2.27
N LEU A 219 -16.50 -3.65 2.14
CA LEU A 219 -16.84 -2.45 2.90
C LEU A 219 -17.70 -1.50 2.05
N PRO A 220 -18.61 -0.73 2.67
CA PRO A 220 -19.29 0.35 1.96
C PRO A 220 -18.27 1.43 1.55
N PHE A 221 -18.42 1.98 0.34
CA PHE A 221 -17.65 3.15 -0.06
C PHE A 221 -18.14 4.39 0.68
N VAL A 222 -17.19 5.22 1.12
CA VAL A 222 -17.50 6.47 1.83
C VAL A 222 -18.02 7.52 0.84
N ASP A 223 -19.21 8.06 1.10
CA ASP A 223 -19.71 9.25 0.41
C ASP A 223 -19.02 10.49 0.98
N GLU A 224 -18.08 11.04 0.20
CA GLU A 224 -17.30 12.23 0.53
C GLU A 224 -18.17 13.43 0.90
N GLN A 225 -19.23 13.70 0.11
CA GLN A 225 -20.08 14.87 0.34
C GLN A 225 -20.88 14.71 1.63
N ARG A 226 -21.35 13.50 1.94
CA ARG A 226 -22.02 13.21 3.21
C ARG A 226 -21.06 13.31 4.39
N LEU A 227 -19.83 12.79 4.25
CA LEU A 227 -18.79 12.92 5.27
C LEU A 227 -18.48 14.40 5.58
N HIS A 228 -18.18 15.20 4.55
CA HIS A 228 -17.86 16.62 4.74
C HIS A 228 -19.01 17.42 5.34
N ARG A 229 -20.26 17.17 4.92
CA ARG A 229 -21.44 17.82 5.50
C ARG A 229 -21.61 17.50 6.99
N THR A 230 -21.38 16.26 7.40
CA THR A 230 -21.45 15.88 8.81
C THR A 230 -20.31 16.52 9.61
N LEU A 231 -19.07 16.48 9.10
CA LEU A 231 -17.91 17.05 9.79
C LEU A 231 -18.00 18.57 9.93
N ALA A 232 -18.62 19.27 8.97
CA ALA A 232 -18.83 20.72 9.04
C ALA A 232 -19.55 21.16 10.33
N GLN A 233 -20.43 20.32 10.89
CA GLN A 233 -21.20 20.61 12.10
C GLN A 233 -20.36 20.54 13.38
N VAL A 234 -19.27 19.76 13.37
CA VAL A 234 -18.41 19.51 14.53
C VAL A 234 -17.02 20.16 14.42
N TYR A 235 -16.72 20.80 13.29
CA TYR A 235 -15.45 21.47 13.03
C TYR A 235 -15.13 22.60 14.02
N SER A 236 -16.16 23.31 14.48
CA SER A 236 -16.02 24.41 15.44
C SER A 236 -15.60 23.95 16.83
N ARG A 237 -15.75 22.65 17.14
CA ARG A 237 -15.43 22.05 18.44
C ARG A 237 -13.98 21.59 18.58
N LEU A 238 -13.20 21.64 17.51
CA LEU A 238 -11.79 21.27 17.54
C LEU A 238 -11.00 22.21 18.45
N THR A 239 -10.11 21.66 19.26
CA THR A 239 -9.11 22.42 20.03
C THR A 239 -8.10 23.08 19.10
N ASP A 240 -7.34 24.06 19.60
CA ASP A 240 -6.31 24.72 18.79
C ASP A 240 -5.21 23.76 18.32
N GLU A 241 -4.85 22.79 19.15
CA GLU A 241 -3.90 21.74 18.79
C GLU A 241 -4.45 20.85 17.67
N GLU A 242 -5.72 20.46 17.75
CA GLU A 242 -6.40 19.67 16.72
C GLU A 242 -6.52 20.43 15.39
N ARG A 243 -6.84 21.71 15.46
CA ARG A 243 -6.84 22.59 14.28
C ARG A 243 -5.45 22.73 13.67
N LYS A 244 -4.39 22.70 14.50
CA LYS A 244 -3.00 22.79 14.04
C LYS A 244 -2.57 21.52 13.32
N ARG A 245 -2.88 20.33 13.87
CA ARG A 245 -2.57 19.03 13.21
C ARG A 245 -3.44 18.74 11.99
N ASN A 246 -4.61 19.38 11.87
CA ASN A 246 -5.50 19.22 10.72
C ASN A 246 -5.20 20.16 9.53
N LYS A 247 -3.96 20.67 9.44
CA LYS A 247 -3.51 21.56 8.35
C LYS A 247 -2.33 20.94 7.62
N ARG A 248 -2.31 21.13 6.30
CA ARG A 248 -1.14 20.81 5.47
C ARG A 248 -0.02 21.80 5.81
N ASP A 249 1.15 21.29 6.15
CA ASP A 249 2.37 22.08 6.42
C ASP A 249 3.41 21.87 5.31
N TYR A 250 4.52 22.60 5.40
CA TYR A 250 5.66 22.49 4.50
C TYR A 250 6.62 21.40 4.95
N SER A 251 7.36 20.84 3.99
CA SER A 251 8.58 20.08 4.26
C SER A 251 9.62 20.98 4.94
N ARG A 252 10.61 20.39 5.60
CA ARG A 252 11.69 21.14 6.26
C ARG A 252 13.03 20.71 5.69
N LEU A 253 13.88 21.69 5.41
CA LEU A 253 15.27 21.49 5.01
C LEU A 253 16.17 21.84 6.19
N TYR A 254 17.06 20.92 6.52
CA TYR A 254 18.03 21.05 7.60
C TYR A 254 19.43 21.17 7.01
N ILE A 255 20.19 22.19 7.44
CA ILE A 255 21.54 22.44 6.95
C ILE A 255 22.49 22.66 8.13
N HIS A 256 23.60 21.92 8.14
CA HIS A 256 24.69 22.09 9.09
C HIS A 256 25.49 23.37 8.79
N SER A 257 26.08 23.96 9.83
CA SER A 257 26.87 25.19 9.77
C SER A 257 28.04 25.15 8.78
N SER A 258 28.59 23.97 8.53
CA SER A 258 29.69 23.74 7.58
C SER A 258 29.27 23.66 6.11
N ASN A 259 27.98 23.68 5.80
CA ASN A 259 27.50 23.56 4.42
C ASN A 259 27.63 24.89 3.67
N SER A 260 28.00 24.84 2.39
CA SER A 260 28.17 26.00 1.51
C SER A 260 26.91 26.87 1.35
N CYS A 261 25.72 26.32 1.53
CA CYS A 261 24.46 27.08 1.50
C CYS A 261 24.09 27.73 2.84
N TYR A 262 24.82 27.46 3.92
CA TYR A 262 24.46 27.88 5.26
C TYR A 262 24.17 29.38 5.35
N ASP A 263 25.08 30.23 4.89
CA ASP A 263 24.94 31.69 5.02
C ASP A 263 23.72 32.24 4.27
N CYS A 264 23.42 31.66 3.10
CA CYS A 264 22.22 32.01 2.32
C CYS A 264 20.93 31.72 3.11
N LEU A 265 20.88 30.57 3.78
CA LEU A 265 19.69 30.14 4.52
C LEU A 265 19.60 30.77 5.92
N LYS A 266 20.73 31.05 6.56
CA LYS A 266 20.81 31.68 7.87
C LYS A 266 20.03 33.00 7.91
N GLN A 267 20.14 33.81 6.86
CA GLN A 267 19.43 35.08 6.78
C GLN A 267 17.91 34.87 6.86
N SER A 268 17.38 33.81 6.25
CA SER A 268 15.95 33.46 6.33
C SER A 268 15.55 33.06 7.75
N CYS A 269 16.35 32.24 8.43
CA CYS A 269 16.09 31.84 9.82
C CYS A 269 16.07 33.05 10.78
N VAL A 270 17.06 33.95 10.68
CA VAL A 270 17.14 35.14 11.56
C VAL A 270 15.91 36.04 11.39
N GLN A 271 15.45 36.25 10.15
CA GLN A 271 14.26 37.06 9.89
C GLN A 271 12.99 36.44 10.45
N GLY A 272 12.82 35.12 10.30
CA GLY A 272 11.68 34.39 10.88
C GLY A 272 11.63 34.50 12.39
N LYS A 273 12.79 34.39 13.05
CA LYS A 273 12.91 34.52 14.50
C LYS A 273 12.51 35.91 14.98
N ASN A 274 12.91 36.95 14.24
CA ASN A 274 12.50 38.33 14.50
C ASN A 274 11.06 38.64 14.05
N LYS A 275 10.27 37.61 13.67
CA LYS A 275 8.89 37.71 13.16
C LYS A 275 8.75 38.65 11.95
N ILE A 276 9.84 38.87 11.20
CA ILE A 276 9.85 39.65 9.97
C ILE A 276 9.26 38.76 8.87
N ARG A 277 7.98 38.97 8.56
CA ARG A 277 7.29 38.20 7.52
C ARG A 277 7.73 38.64 6.13
N ARG A 278 8.55 37.82 5.46
CA ARG A 278 8.68 37.87 4.00
C ARG A 278 7.45 37.26 3.35
N LYS A 279 6.84 37.99 2.41
CA LYS A 279 5.74 37.46 1.58
C LYS A 279 6.24 36.50 0.49
N GLN A 280 7.48 36.66 0.03
CA GLN A 280 8.05 35.89 -1.09
C GLN A 280 9.05 34.84 -0.63
N PRO A 281 9.08 33.64 -1.26
CA PRO A 281 10.11 32.64 -1.02
C PRO A 281 11.50 33.10 -1.49
N LEU A 282 12.54 32.49 -0.93
CA LEU A 282 13.88 32.50 -1.49
C LEU A 282 14.09 31.25 -2.35
N PHE A 283 14.87 31.37 -3.43
CA PHE A 283 15.29 30.24 -4.23
C PHE A 283 16.63 29.71 -3.73
N ILE A 284 16.78 28.39 -3.67
CA ILE A 284 18.05 27.76 -3.32
C ILE A 284 19.04 27.99 -4.47
N PRO A 285 20.23 28.58 -4.22
CA PRO A 285 21.26 28.72 -5.25
C PRO A 285 21.85 27.34 -5.59
N THR A 286 21.54 26.84 -6.79
CA THR A 286 21.97 25.50 -7.25
C THR A 286 23.48 25.33 -7.32
N THR A 287 24.22 26.42 -7.54
CA THR A 287 25.68 26.44 -7.55
C THR A 287 26.28 26.18 -6.17
N LEU A 288 25.63 26.65 -5.11
CA LEU A 288 26.08 26.44 -3.73
C LEU A 288 25.56 25.12 -3.15
N SER A 289 24.42 24.64 -3.64
CA SER A 289 23.72 23.46 -3.08
C SER A 289 24.10 22.14 -3.76
N GLY A 290 25.05 22.16 -4.69
CA GLY A 290 25.41 20.96 -5.47
C GLY A 290 24.29 20.50 -6.40
N GLY A 291 23.48 21.44 -6.90
CA GLY A 291 22.39 21.17 -7.85
C GLY A 291 20.99 21.07 -7.23
N MET A 292 20.85 21.13 -5.91
CA MET A 292 19.53 21.12 -5.27
C MET A 292 18.78 22.43 -5.57
N ALA A 293 17.59 22.30 -6.16
CA ALA A 293 16.69 23.41 -6.43
C ALA A 293 15.45 23.36 -5.54
N GLY A 294 14.81 24.51 -5.36
CA GLY A 294 13.55 24.63 -4.64
C GLY A 294 13.36 26.00 -4.01
N ARG A 295 12.26 26.13 -3.30
CA ARG A 295 11.84 27.36 -2.63
C ARG A 295 11.88 27.17 -1.13
N ILE A 296 12.35 28.19 -0.42
CA ILE A 296 12.43 28.18 1.04
C ILE A 296 11.73 29.37 1.66
N TRP A 297 11.24 29.17 2.89
CA TRP A 297 10.67 30.19 3.75
C TRP A 297 11.19 30.02 5.17
N SER A 298 11.17 31.10 5.93
CA SER A 298 11.40 31.03 7.36
C SER A 298 10.34 30.16 8.05
N ASP A 299 10.74 29.34 9.00
CA ASP A 299 9.78 28.62 9.86
C ASP A 299 9.13 29.60 10.87
N ASP A 300 8.18 29.11 11.66
CA ASP A 300 7.54 29.90 12.71
C ASP A 300 8.54 30.19 13.83
N GLY A 301 8.55 31.41 14.37
CA GLY A 301 9.60 31.88 15.29
C GLY A 301 9.94 30.95 16.45
N ASP A 302 8.94 30.32 17.07
CA ASP A 302 9.13 29.42 18.21
C ASP A 302 9.74 28.05 17.84
N LYS A 303 9.69 27.68 16.55
CA LYS A 303 10.29 26.45 16.01
C LYS A 303 11.72 26.65 15.52
N ILE A 304 12.12 27.89 15.26
CA ILE A 304 13.47 28.19 14.75
C ILE A 304 14.47 28.05 15.89
N LYS A 305 15.41 27.11 15.72
CA LYS A 305 16.60 26.99 16.56
C LYS A 305 17.81 27.47 15.75
N LEU A 306 18.48 28.48 16.28
CA LEU A 306 19.72 29.01 15.71
C LEU A 306 20.92 28.20 16.21
N ILE A 307 22.08 28.47 15.62
CA ILE A 307 23.34 27.87 16.07
C ILE A 307 23.61 28.26 17.52
N GLY A 308 24.12 27.32 18.30
CA GLY A 308 24.44 27.51 19.73
C GLY A 308 23.24 27.40 20.65
N GLU A 309 22.02 27.27 20.11
CA GLU A 309 20.84 27.09 20.95
C GLU A 309 20.67 25.64 21.38
N LYS A 310 20.27 25.45 22.64
CA LYS A 310 19.92 24.14 23.17
C LYS A 310 18.63 23.60 22.53
N ILE A 311 18.66 22.35 22.10
CA ILE A 311 17.48 21.57 21.67
C ILE A 311 17.25 20.47 22.70
N ILE A 312 16.07 20.53 23.33
CA ILE A 312 15.65 19.53 24.31
C ILE A 312 15.13 18.31 23.56
N ALA A 313 15.59 17.12 23.96
CA ALA A 313 15.12 15.89 23.36
C ALA A 313 13.63 15.65 23.69
N PRO A 314 12.78 15.36 22.69
CA PRO A 314 11.36 15.11 22.94
C PRO A 314 11.09 13.71 23.51
N LEU A 315 12.09 12.84 23.56
CA LEU A 315 12.00 11.45 24.00
C LEU A 315 12.87 11.24 25.25
N PRO A 316 12.41 10.46 26.24
CA PRO A 316 13.08 10.34 27.54
C PRO A 316 14.47 9.69 27.48
N ASN A 317 14.78 8.93 26.44
CA ASN A 317 16.05 8.20 26.27
C ASN A 317 16.97 8.84 25.23
N CYS A 318 16.78 10.12 24.94
CA CYS A 318 17.60 10.86 23.99
C CYS A 318 18.26 12.03 24.72
N GLU A 319 19.55 12.25 24.44
CA GLU A 319 20.29 13.36 25.03
C GLU A 319 19.90 14.69 24.39
N ASP A 320 19.90 15.75 25.21
CA ASP A 320 19.73 17.12 24.74
C ASP A 320 20.93 17.54 23.87
N ILE A 321 20.64 18.25 22.77
CA ILE A 321 21.68 18.88 21.97
C ILE A 321 22.00 20.22 22.60
N LEU A 322 23.16 20.34 23.25
CA LEU A 322 23.56 21.55 23.96
C LEU A 322 24.05 22.66 23.03
N ASP A 323 24.75 22.28 21.96
CA ASP A 323 25.28 23.19 20.95
C ASP A 323 24.76 22.79 19.57
N ASN A 324 23.60 23.31 19.20
CA ASN A 324 23.03 23.04 17.89
C ASN A 324 23.88 23.67 16.78
N GLN A 325 24.29 22.87 15.79
CA GLN A 325 25.02 23.32 14.61
C GLN A 325 24.18 23.29 13.33
N VAL A 326 22.87 23.08 13.45
CA VAL A 326 21.96 22.90 12.30
C VAL A 326 20.87 23.97 12.33
N ILE A 327 20.58 24.55 11.17
CA ILE A 327 19.40 25.41 10.99
C ILE A 327 18.33 24.68 10.20
N SER A 328 17.07 25.07 10.41
CA SER A 328 15.93 24.55 9.66
C SER A 328 15.13 25.65 8.97
N VAL A 329 14.72 25.40 7.74
CA VAL A 329 13.79 26.26 6.99
C VAL A 329 12.65 25.43 6.42
N LYS A 330 11.51 26.08 6.14
CA LYS A 330 10.44 25.47 5.34
C LYS A 330 10.94 25.33 3.90
N TYR A 331 10.63 24.21 3.27
CA TYR A 331 11.06 23.85 1.93
C TYR A 331 9.87 23.40 1.08
N ARG A 332 9.93 23.70 -0.21
CA ARG A 332 9.05 23.16 -1.23
C ARG A 332 9.84 22.96 -2.52
N ASP A 333 9.52 21.89 -3.24
CA ASP A 333 10.02 21.65 -4.59
C ASP A 333 9.66 22.80 -5.54
N LEU A 334 10.32 22.82 -6.70
CA LEU A 334 9.96 23.74 -7.77
C LEU A 334 8.50 23.49 -8.19
N ALA A 335 7.77 24.59 -8.39
CA ALA A 335 6.43 24.53 -8.96
C ALA A 335 6.54 24.73 -10.47
N PHE A 336 5.88 23.86 -11.21
CA PHE A 336 5.72 23.92 -12.66
C PHE A 336 4.27 24.32 -12.97
N ASP A 337 4.04 24.85 -14.17
CA ASP A 337 2.68 25.18 -14.63
C ASP A 337 1.83 23.92 -14.77
N ASP A 338 0.51 24.04 -14.60
CA ASP A 338 -0.41 22.89 -14.64
C ASP A 338 -0.40 22.15 -16.00
N ASN A 339 0.01 22.84 -17.07
CA ASN A 339 0.14 22.28 -18.42
C ASN A 339 1.56 21.75 -18.72
N TYR A 340 2.49 21.85 -17.77
CA TYR A 340 3.84 21.36 -17.95
C TYR A 340 3.86 19.84 -17.94
N ARG A 341 4.42 19.25 -18.99
CA ARG A 341 4.52 17.80 -19.14
C ARG A 341 5.94 17.32 -18.90
N PHE A 342 6.12 16.45 -17.93
CA PHE A 342 7.37 15.75 -17.71
C PHE A 342 7.55 14.67 -18.78
N GLU A 343 8.48 14.89 -19.70
CA GLU A 343 8.76 13.93 -20.77
C GLU A 343 9.54 12.73 -20.22
N ALA A 344 9.09 11.52 -20.59
CA ALA A 344 9.78 10.28 -20.28
C ALA A 344 10.98 10.08 -21.21
N LYS A 345 11.96 10.98 -21.13
CA LYS A 345 13.19 10.95 -21.94
C LYS A 345 14.44 11.08 -21.09
N LEU A 346 15.54 10.58 -21.63
CA LEU A 346 16.86 10.81 -21.07
C LEU A 346 17.24 12.29 -21.23
N LEU A 347 17.94 12.84 -20.23
CA LEU A 347 18.47 14.19 -20.29
C LEU A 347 19.63 14.27 -21.29
N GLU A 348 19.74 15.41 -21.96
CA GLU A 348 20.90 15.75 -22.77
C GLU A 348 22.14 15.71 -21.86
N ASN A 349 23.13 14.88 -22.21
CA ASN A 349 24.36 14.62 -21.44
C ASN A 349 24.26 13.56 -20.32
N VAL A 350 23.25 12.69 -20.32
CA VAL A 350 23.28 11.52 -19.43
C VAL A 350 24.46 10.60 -19.74
N SER A 351 25.21 10.19 -18.72
CA SER A 351 26.23 9.14 -18.83
C SER A 351 25.58 7.80 -18.55
N ILE A 352 25.55 6.91 -19.55
CA ILE A 352 24.94 5.58 -19.41
C ILE A 352 25.91 4.67 -18.65
N PRO A 353 25.48 4.04 -17.53
CA PRO A 353 26.34 3.14 -16.78
C PRO A 353 26.67 1.88 -17.60
N ASN A 354 27.81 1.25 -17.29
CA ASN A 354 28.23 0.03 -17.96
C ASN A 354 27.18 -1.09 -17.84
N ALA A 355 26.94 -1.80 -18.94
CA ALA A 355 26.00 -2.91 -18.97
C ALA A 355 26.46 -4.05 -18.04
N ILE A 356 25.57 -4.49 -17.14
CA ILE A 356 25.83 -5.57 -16.18
C ILE A 356 25.52 -6.96 -16.79
N LEU A 357 24.65 -7.00 -17.80
CA LEU A 357 24.26 -8.24 -18.46
C LEU A 357 25.42 -8.82 -19.25
N LYS A 358 25.90 -10.00 -18.81
CA LYS A 358 26.94 -10.76 -19.52
C LYS A 358 26.34 -11.44 -20.75
N PRO A 359 27.12 -11.68 -21.83
CA PRO A 359 26.67 -12.39 -23.03
C PRO A 359 25.94 -13.72 -22.77
N GLN A 360 26.38 -14.46 -21.74
CA GLN A 360 25.78 -15.74 -21.31
C GLN A 360 24.34 -15.61 -20.81
N ASN A 361 23.95 -14.42 -20.31
CA ASN A 361 22.59 -14.14 -19.85
C ASN A 361 21.62 -13.82 -21.01
N TYR A 362 22.13 -13.67 -22.24
CA TYR A 362 21.33 -13.47 -23.45
C TYR A 362 20.95 -14.80 -24.13
N ASP A 363 21.53 -15.92 -23.69
CA ASP A 363 21.24 -17.23 -24.28
C ASP A 363 19.91 -17.78 -23.73
N ALA A 364 18.86 -17.67 -24.54
CA ALA A 364 17.51 -18.14 -24.24
C ALA A 364 17.40 -19.67 -24.13
N THR A 365 18.46 -20.43 -24.46
CA THR A 365 18.48 -21.90 -24.33
C THR A 365 18.89 -22.38 -22.95
N ILE A 366 19.47 -21.50 -22.12
CA ILE A 366 19.85 -21.80 -20.75
C ILE A 366 18.64 -21.48 -19.85
N PRO A 367 18.09 -22.44 -19.08
CA PRO A 367 17.00 -22.16 -18.16
C PRO A 367 17.45 -21.06 -17.18
N TYR A 368 16.70 -19.96 -17.12
CA TYR A 368 16.93 -18.91 -16.14
C TYR A 368 16.96 -19.52 -14.73
N ARG A 369 18.14 -19.53 -14.12
CA ARG A 369 18.32 -19.97 -12.73
C ARG A 369 18.30 -18.71 -11.88
N LEU A 370 17.28 -18.56 -11.03
CA LEU A 370 17.26 -17.55 -9.97
C LEU A 370 18.52 -17.73 -9.12
N GLN A 371 19.54 -16.93 -9.38
CA GLN A 371 20.70 -16.84 -8.49
C GLN A 371 20.28 -15.93 -7.34
N TYR A 372 19.80 -16.54 -6.26
CA TYR A 372 19.80 -15.86 -4.97
C TYR A 372 21.26 -15.65 -4.56
N GLN A 373 21.85 -14.53 -4.99
CA GLN A 373 22.99 -13.97 -4.26
C GLN A 373 22.44 -13.48 -2.94
N ARG A 374 22.36 -14.38 -1.95
CA ARG A 374 22.41 -13.96 -0.56
C ARG A 374 23.77 -13.31 -0.40
N ASP A 375 23.79 -12.00 -0.35
CA ASP A 375 24.95 -11.26 0.12
C ASP A 375 25.20 -11.67 1.58
N LEU A 376 26.06 -12.67 1.77
CA LEU A 376 26.49 -13.18 3.07
C LEU A 376 27.40 -12.18 3.80
N SER A 377 27.73 -11.04 3.19
CA SER A 377 28.50 -9.97 3.85
C SER A 377 27.64 -9.03 4.70
N ARG A 378 26.30 -9.08 4.56
CA ARG A 378 25.39 -8.50 5.55
C ARG A 378 25.35 -9.41 6.78
N LYS A 379 26.27 -9.17 7.72
CA LYS A 379 26.11 -9.63 9.11
C LYS A 379 24.67 -9.33 9.54
N ARG A 380 23.96 -10.38 9.97
CA ARG A 380 22.65 -10.28 10.61
C ARG A 380 22.76 -9.28 11.77
N ILE A 381 22.17 -8.10 11.62
CA ILE A 381 21.76 -7.29 12.77
C ILE A 381 20.37 -7.82 13.17
N HIS A 382 20.36 -9.01 13.75
CA HIS A 382 19.24 -9.52 14.53
C HIS A 382 19.83 -10.16 15.77
N ASN A 383 20.20 -9.30 16.72
CA ASN A 383 20.13 -9.56 18.15
C ASN A 383 19.42 -8.34 18.73
N ALA A 384 18.09 -8.39 18.73
CA ALA A 384 17.25 -7.53 19.52
C ALA A 384 16.38 -8.42 20.41
N ASP A 385 17.06 -9.31 21.14
CA ASP A 385 16.53 -9.94 22.35
C ASP A 385 17.47 -9.48 23.48
N ASN A 386 16.86 -9.00 24.56
CA ASN A 386 17.45 -8.41 25.78
C ASN A 386 17.67 -6.88 25.80
N VAL A 387 16.57 -6.11 25.82
CA VAL A 387 16.46 -4.95 26.75
C VAL A 387 14.99 -4.80 27.20
N PHE A 388 14.55 -5.71 28.07
CA PHE A 388 13.51 -5.44 29.07
C PHE A 388 13.86 -6.31 30.28
N ASN A 389 14.64 -5.73 31.19
CA ASN A 389 14.64 -5.98 32.62
C ASN A 389 15.04 -4.69 33.30
#